data_AF-A0A7J5AD86-F1
#
_entry.id   AF-A0A7J5AD86-F1
#
_cell.length_a   1.000
_cell.length_b   1.000
_cell.length_c   1.000
_cell.angle_alpha   90.00
_cell.angle_beta   90.00
_cell.angle_gamma   90.00
#
_symmetry.space_group_name_H-M   'P 1'
#
loop_
_entity.id
_entity.type
_entity.pdbx_description
1 polymer ?
#
loop_
_entity_poly.entity_id
_entity_poly.type
_entity_poly.pdbx_seq_one_letter_code
_entity_poly.pdbx_strand_id
1 'polypeptide(L)'
;MIKDQLVKQSGNEASGPKHYEKIKSIEDKLVRLQDLYIKGNIDKSEYKIAKERYDKIHQELKSNEVELEDKKRVIKIYENVLMKLKSIECQYNESDIEGKRRIIGSIFPKKVSIRK
;
A
#
# COMPACT_ATOMS: atom_id res chain seq x y z
N MET A 1 5.19 7.11 18.37
CA MET A 1 3.97 6.60 19.04
C MET A 1 2.98 5.98 18.05
N ILE A 2 2.34 6.71 17.11
CA ILE A 2 1.41 6.08 16.13
C ILE A 2 2.18 5.36 14.99
N LYS A 3 3.26 5.96 14.49
CA LYS A 3 4.14 5.32 13.49
C LYS A 3 4.69 3.98 13.97
N ASP A 4 5.18 3.91 15.20
CA ASP A 4 5.75 2.67 15.76
C ASP A 4 4.70 1.59 15.97
N GLN A 5 3.45 1.96 16.24
CA GLN A 5 2.33 1.02 16.36
C GLN A 5 1.85 0.51 14.99
N LEU A 6 1.76 1.38 13.97
CA LEU A 6 1.45 0.98 12.59
C LEU A 6 2.56 0.12 11.98
N VAL A 7 3.84 0.45 12.23
CA VAL A 7 5.00 -0.31 11.77
C VAL A 7 5.09 -1.67 12.48
N LYS A 8 4.74 -1.75 13.77
CA LYS A 8 4.62 -3.02 14.50
C LYS A 8 3.44 -3.87 14.01
N GLN A 9 2.31 -3.25 13.66
CA GLN A 9 1.17 -3.95 13.05
C GLN A 9 1.45 -4.42 11.61
N SER A 10 2.27 -3.69 10.85
CA SER A 10 2.80 -4.13 9.56
C SER A 10 4.08 -4.98 9.68
N GLY A 11 4.43 -5.41 10.89
CA GLY A 11 5.67 -6.13 11.19
C GLY A 11 5.74 -7.43 10.38
N ASN A 12 6.71 -7.48 9.47
CA ASN A 12 7.08 -8.58 8.56
C ASN A 12 6.52 -8.55 7.13
N GLU A 13 5.67 -7.61 6.75
CA GLU A 13 5.15 -7.55 5.37
C GLU A 13 5.81 -6.45 4.52
N ALA A 14 7.06 -6.10 4.80
CA ALA A 14 7.82 -5.39 3.79
C ALA A 14 7.96 -6.35 2.60
N SER A 15 7.21 -6.09 1.51
CA SER A 15 7.48 -6.65 0.17
C SER A 15 8.87 -6.17 -0.26
N GLY A 16 9.91 -6.71 0.37
CA GLY A 16 11.29 -6.41 0.09
C GLY A 16 11.69 -6.97 -1.26
N PRO A 17 12.94 -6.74 -1.70
CA PRO A 17 13.49 -7.32 -2.93
C PRO A 17 13.20 -8.82 -3.08
N LYS A 18 13.20 -9.55 -1.96
CA LYS A 18 12.88 -10.97 -1.85
C LYS A 18 11.47 -11.36 -2.33
N HIS A 19 10.48 -10.46 -2.27
CA HIS A 19 9.12 -10.73 -2.76
C HIS A 19 9.08 -10.68 -4.29
N TYR A 20 9.65 -9.62 -4.87
CA TYR A 20 9.79 -9.48 -6.32
C TYR A 20 10.69 -10.56 -6.94
N GLU A 21 11.76 -10.94 -6.25
CA GLU A 21 12.60 -12.08 -6.63
C GLU A 21 11.80 -13.39 -6.64
N LYS A 22 10.89 -13.60 -5.67
CA LYS A 22 10.03 -14.78 -5.65
C LYS A 22 9.04 -14.80 -6.81
N ILE A 23 8.38 -13.68 -7.12
CA ILE A 23 7.48 -13.58 -8.28
C ILE A 23 8.25 -13.90 -9.56
N LYS A 24 9.39 -13.24 -9.78
CA LYS A 24 10.24 -13.46 -10.94
C LYS A 24 10.71 -14.92 -11.04
N SER A 25 11.06 -15.53 -9.91
CA SER A 25 11.45 -16.95 -9.87
C SER A 25 10.31 -17.90 -10.25
N ILE A 26 9.05 -17.53 -10.00
CA ILE A 26 7.88 -18.32 -10.39
C ILE A 26 7.57 -18.12 -11.86
N GLU A 27 7.67 -16.89 -12.37
CA GLU A 27 7.56 -16.59 -13.80
C GLU A 27 8.61 -17.38 -14.61
N ASP A 28 9.87 -17.36 -14.16
CA ASP A 28 10.96 -18.13 -14.80
C ASP A 28 10.67 -19.65 -14.77
N LYS A 29 10.07 -20.16 -13.70
CA LYS A 29 9.67 -21.58 -13.60
C LYS A 29 8.51 -21.92 -14.53
N LEU A 30 7.55 -21.02 -14.71
CA LEU A 30 6.44 -21.19 -15.66
C LEU A 30 6.95 -21.21 -17.10
N VAL A 31 7.92 -20.36 -17.45
CA VAL A 31 8.58 -20.37 -18.77
C VAL A 31 9.32 -21.69 -18.98
N ARG A 32 10.12 -22.13 -18.00
CA ARG A 32 10.80 -23.44 -18.08
C ARG A 32 9.83 -24.62 -18.20
N LEU A 33 8.70 -24.56 -17.51
CA LEU A 33 7.66 -25.58 -17.59
C LEU A 33 7.05 -25.65 -19.01
N GLN A 34 6.84 -24.49 -19.65
CA GLN A 34 6.40 -24.43 -21.05
C GLN A 34 7.45 -25.02 -21.99
N ASP A 35 8.72 -24.66 -21.82
CA ASP A 35 9.81 -25.21 -22.63
C ASP A 35 9.92 -26.73 -22.51
N LEU A 36 9.75 -27.28 -21.30
CA LEU A 36 9.77 -28.72 -21.07
C LEU A 36 8.60 -29.42 -21.77
N TYR A 37 7.42 -28.80 -21.77
CA TYR A 37 6.26 -29.34 -22.50
C TYR A 37 6.48 -29.31 -24.01
N ILE A 38 7.00 -28.19 -24.55
CA ILE A 38 7.30 -28.05 -25.99
C ILE A 38 8.36 -29.05 -26.45
N LYS A 39 9.38 -29.32 -25.62
CA LYS A 39 10.42 -30.31 -25.87
C LYS A 39 9.94 -31.76 -25.76
N GLY A 40 8.70 -31.98 -25.32
CA GLY A 40 8.14 -33.32 -25.11
C GLY A 40 8.68 -34.05 -23.89
N ASN A 41 9.33 -33.32 -22.96
CA ASN A 41 9.92 -33.90 -21.76
C ASN A 41 8.89 -34.20 -20.65
N ILE A 42 7.69 -33.62 -20.76
CA ILE A 42 6.60 -33.80 -19.80
C ILE A 42 5.28 -33.98 -20.55
N ASP A 43 4.36 -34.75 -19.98
CA ASP A 43 3.04 -34.95 -20.57
C ASP A 43 2.10 -33.75 -20.32
N LYS A 44 1.05 -33.63 -21.13
CA LYS A 44 0.02 -32.59 -21.01
C LYS A 44 -0.66 -32.58 -19.63
N SER A 45 -0.84 -33.75 -19.03
CA SER A 45 -1.41 -33.89 -17.69
C SER A 45 -0.49 -33.30 -16.61
N GLU A 46 0.79 -33.65 -16.65
CA GLU A 46 1.82 -33.14 -15.74
C GLU A 46 2.01 -31.62 -15.88
N TYR A 47 2.01 -31.13 -17.13
CA TYR A 47 2.07 -29.70 -17.42
C TYR A 47 0.90 -28.94 -16.78
N LYS A 48 -0.34 -29.44 -16.92
CA LYS A 48 -1.52 -28.82 -16.31
C LYS A 48 -1.43 -28.75 -14.79
N ILE A 49 -1.06 -29.85 -14.14
CA ILE A 49 -0.96 -29.92 -12.68
C ILE A 49 0.10 -28.93 -12.16
N ALA A 50 1.27 -28.91 -12.80
CA ALA A 50 2.34 -28.00 -12.42
C ALA A 50 1.98 -26.54 -12.68
N LYS A 51 1.31 -26.24 -13.81
CA LYS A 51 0.85 -24.90 -14.15
C LYS A 51 -0.16 -24.38 -13.14
N GLU A 52 -1.19 -25.17 -12.81
CA GLU A 52 -2.19 -24.78 -11.80
C GLU A 52 -1.56 -24.49 -10.44
N ARG A 53 -0.55 -25.27 -10.04
CA ARG A 53 0.17 -25.06 -8.78
C ARG A 53 0.93 -23.73 -8.79
N TYR A 54 1.67 -23.43 -9.86
CA TYR A 54 2.42 -22.18 -9.95
C TYR A 54 1.51 -20.96 -10.12
N ASP A 55 0.41 -21.09 -10.87
CA ASP A 55 -0.58 -20.03 -11.04
C ASP A 55 -1.25 -19.68 -9.70
N LYS A 56 -1.57 -20.66 -8.85
CA LYS A 56 -2.10 -20.42 -7.49
C LYS A 56 -1.12 -19.62 -6.64
N ILE A 57 0.15 -20.03 -6.60
CA ILE A 57 1.18 -19.33 -5.82
C ILE A 57 1.40 -17.92 -6.36
N HIS A 58 1.37 -17.74 -7.69
CA HIS A 58 1.47 -16.44 -8.33
C HIS A 58 0.29 -15.53 -7.95
N GLN A 59 -0.94 -16.05 -7.97
CA GLN A 59 -2.13 -15.30 -7.54
C GLN A 59 -2.07 -14.89 -6.07
N GLU A 60 -1.67 -15.78 -5.18
CA GLU A 60 -1.50 -15.47 -3.76
C GLU A 60 -0.48 -14.36 -3.52
N LEU A 61 0.68 -14.43 -4.19
CA LEU A 61 1.70 -13.39 -4.09
C LEU A 61 1.19 -12.04 -4.59
N LYS A 62 0.47 -12.02 -5.71
CA LYS A 62 -0.07 -10.79 -6.30
C LYS A 62 -1.19 -10.16 -5.45
N SER A 63 -2.05 -10.97 -4.84
CA SER A 63 -3.07 -10.47 -3.90
C SER A 63 -2.42 -9.80 -2.68
N ASN A 64 -1.35 -10.40 -2.16
CA ASN A 64 -0.58 -9.81 -1.06
C ASN A 64 0.07 -8.47 -1.45
N GLU A 65 0.49 -8.27 -2.71
CA GLU A 65 1.01 -6.97 -3.17
C GLU A 65 -0.07 -5.88 -3.13
N VAL A 66 -1.28 -6.18 -3.61
CA VAL A 66 -2.39 -5.23 -3.62
C VAL A 66 -2.75 -4.79 -2.19
N GLU A 67 -2.86 -5.75 -1.27
CA GLU A 67 -3.13 -5.44 0.14
C GLU A 67 -2.04 -4.57 0.77
N LEU A 68 -0.78 -4.76 0.37
CA LEU A 68 0.34 -3.96 0.86
C LEU A 68 0.36 -2.54 0.29
N GLU A 69 0.01 -2.37 -0.98
CA GLU A 69 -0.14 -1.03 -1.57
C GLU A 69 -1.28 -0.25 -0.89
N ASP A 70 -2.40 -0.92 -0.61
CA ASP A 70 -3.52 -0.30 0.09
C ASP A 70 -3.15 0.10 1.53
N LYS A 71 -2.46 -0.78 2.27
CA LYS A 71 -1.91 -0.46 3.60
C LYS A 71 -0.97 0.75 3.55
N LYS A 72 -0.04 0.80 2.59
CA LYS A 72 0.89 1.93 2.41
C LYS A 72 0.15 3.23 2.09
N ARG A 73 -0.88 3.18 1.24
CA ARG A 73 -1.72 4.33 0.90
C ARG A 73 -2.42 4.88 2.13
N VAL A 74 -3.02 4.01 2.95
CA VAL A 74 -3.71 4.40 4.19
C VAL A 74 -2.73 5.06 5.15
N ILE A 75 -1.56 4.48 5.38
CA ILE A 75 -0.52 5.07 6.24
C ILE A 75 -0.13 6.47 5.75
N LYS A 76 0.11 6.63 4.45
CA LYS A 76 0.47 7.93 3.85
C LYS A 76 -0.62 8.98 4.06
N ILE A 77 -1.90 8.61 3.97
CA ILE A 77 -3.02 9.51 4.25
C ILE A 77 -2.98 9.97 5.71
N TYR A 78 -2.80 9.05 6.65
CA TYR A 78 -2.68 9.39 8.07
C TYR A 78 -1.50 10.30 8.37
N GLU A 79 -0.34 10.04 7.77
CA GLU A 79 0.85 10.89 7.91
C GLU A 79 0.58 12.31 7.38
N ASN A 80 -0.05 12.43 6.21
CA ASN A 80 -0.40 13.73 5.62
C ASN A 80 -1.37 14.51 6.51
N VAL A 81 -2.38 13.84 7.07
CA VAL A 81 -3.35 14.48 7.98
C VAL A 81 -2.66 14.93 9.27
N LEU A 82 -1.81 14.10 9.86
CA LEU A 82 -1.04 14.46 11.06
C LEU A 82 -0.09 15.63 10.82
N MET A 83 0.58 15.65 9.67
CA MET A 83 1.45 16.77 9.29
C MET A 83 0.65 18.07 9.13
N LYS A 84 -0.50 18.01 8.45
CA LYS A 84 -1.40 19.16 8.33
C LYS A 84 -1.86 19.66 9.70
N LEU A 85 -2.30 18.76 10.59
CA LEU A 85 -2.73 19.11 11.94
C LEU A 85 -1.63 19.79 12.75
N LYS A 86 -0.39 19.27 12.68
CA LYS A 86 0.76 19.90 13.34
C LYS A 86 1.07 21.28 12.77
N SER A 87 0.92 21.47 11.46
CA SER A 87 1.20 22.76 10.82
C SER A 87 0.10 23.81 11.01
N ILE A 88 -1.12 23.40 11.40
CA ILE A 88 -2.25 24.35 11.56
C ILE A 88 -1.94 25.41 12.60
N GLU A 89 -1.26 25.08 13.70
CA GLU A 89 -0.90 26.05 14.73
C GLU A 89 0.06 27.11 14.20
N CYS A 90 1.14 26.70 13.53
CA CYS A 90 2.08 27.62 12.89
C CYS A 90 1.38 28.47 11.83
N GLN A 91 0.60 27.83 10.94
CA GLN A 91 -0.16 28.52 9.91
C GLN A 91 -1.12 29.55 10.51
N TYR A 92 -1.82 29.22 11.60
CA TYR A 92 -2.71 30.14 12.28
C TYR A 92 -1.95 31.34 12.86
N ASN A 93 -0.82 31.10 13.53
CA ASN A 93 -0.04 32.16 14.17
C ASN A 93 0.61 33.11 13.15
N GLU A 94 1.10 32.58 12.04
CA GLU A 94 1.78 33.34 10.96
C GLU A 94 0.80 34.03 9.99
N SER A 95 -0.48 33.64 10.00
CA SER A 95 -1.50 34.23 9.13
C SER A 95 -1.97 35.62 9.58
N ASP A 96 -2.42 36.40 8.60
CA ASP A 96 -3.19 37.62 8.83
C ASP A 96 -4.61 37.31 9.36
N ILE A 97 -5.38 38.37 9.65
CA ILE A 97 -6.73 38.25 10.23
C ILE A 97 -7.66 37.41 9.32
N GLU A 98 -7.53 37.55 8.00
CA GLU A 98 -8.35 36.82 7.04
C GLU A 98 -7.94 35.34 6.96
N GLY A 99 -6.64 35.04 6.97
CA GLY A 99 -6.13 33.67 7.05
C GLY A 99 -6.58 32.95 8.32
N LYS A 100 -6.53 33.62 9.48
CA LYS A 100 -7.05 33.09 10.76
C LYS A 100 -8.54 32.75 10.68
N ARG A 101 -9.35 33.65 10.11
CA ARG A 101 -10.80 33.44 9.91
C ARG A 101 -11.08 32.25 8.99
N ARG A 102 -10.31 32.10 7.90
CA ARG A 102 -10.44 30.96 6.99
C ARG A 102 -10.09 29.64 7.67
N ILE A 103 -9.00 29.60 8.43
CA ILE A 103 -8.60 28.39 9.17
C ILE A 103 -9.70 27.99 10.16
N ILE A 104 -10.18 28.93 10.98
CA ILE A 104 -11.30 28.67 11.92
C ILE A 104 -12.56 28.22 11.18
N GLY A 105 -12.93 28.91 10.10
CA GLY A 105 -14.10 28.55 9.28
C GLY A 105 -13.98 27.19 8.59
N SER A 106 -12.76 26.72 8.32
CA SER A 106 -12.53 25.39 7.74
C SER A 106 -12.64 24.26 8.77
N ILE A 107 -12.44 24.55 10.06
CA ILE A 107 -12.54 23.59 11.17
C ILE A 107 -13.98 23.49 11.68
N PHE A 108 -14.71 24.60 11.69
CA PHE A 108 -16.08 24.66 12.20
C PHE A 108 -17.10 24.80 11.07
N PRO A 109 -17.91 23.76 10.78
CA PRO A 109 -18.88 23.78 9.68
C PRO A 109 -20.06 24.75 9.89
N LYS A 110 -20.27 25.23 11.12
CA LYS A 110 -21.23 26.29 11.43
C LYS A 110 -20.52 27.63 11.50
N LYS A 111 -21.15 28.68 10.95
CA LYS A 111 -20.68 30.07 11.07
C LYS A 111 -20.49 30.40 12.55
N VAL A 112 -19.25 30.68 12.96
CA VAL A 112 -18.94 31.13 14.31
C VAL A 112 -19.46 32.56 14.45
N SER A 113 -20.69 32.71 14.94
CA SER A 113 -21.26 34.01 15.27
C SER A 113 -20.66 34.48 16.60
N ILE A 114 -19.70 35.41 16.55
CA ILE A 114 -19.25 36.12 17.74
C ILE A 114 -20.38 37.09 18.10
N ARG A 115 -21.17 36.77 19.14
CA ARG A 115 -22.06 37.77 19.74
C ARG A 115 -21.17 38.86 20.34
N LYS A 116 -21.35 40.08 19.84
CA LYS A 116 -20.82 41.30 20.46
C LYS A 116 -21.58 41.60 21.74
#